data_AF-A0A849QAM9-F1
#
_entry.id   AF-A0A849QAM9-F1
#
_cell.length_a   1.000
_cell.length_b   1.000
_cell.length_c   1.000
_cell.angle_alpha   90.00
_cell.angle_beta   90.00
_cell.angle_gamma   90.00
#
_symmetry.space_group_name_H-M   'P 1'
#
loop_
_entity.id
_entity.type
_entity.pdbx_description
1 polymer ?
#
loop_
_entity_poly.entity_id
_entity_poly.type
_entity_poly.pdbx_seq_one_letter_code
_entity_poly.pdbx_strand_id
1 'polypeptide(L)'
;MDKFEKYLKDKYIDKEFTFEELLEKLPYSKHKLYDKLNELIKTNKIVKIAEGVYTLRKSEIIKTPEDISNLSDKLKTRITRKFKFTGLCVLLPLVHHTPYSITYLIYVEKGSGEDFKELISIIKPNMPILLNPKINEILLILNETNKNVILTIRENNYFYGKEYGISYLDTAFVDLYFEVSRDKIPFMKSDLKEILKELILKDSVNYSRLMRYAHERKLTHEIKDMLLELSKIIEVPKAGLNVLQKIS
;
A
#
# COMPACT_ATOMS: atom_id res chain seq x y z
N MET A 1 -10.00 26.15 -15.24
CA MET A 1 -10.45 25.08 -14.31
C MET A 1 -11.61 24.35 -14.97
N ASP A 2 -11.57 23.02 -15.06
CA ASP A 2 -12.64 22.22 -15.67
C ASP A 2 -13.98 22.46 -14.94
N LYS A 3 -15.11 22.50 -15.67
CA LYS A 3 -16.45 22.74 -15.10
C LYS A 3 -16.80 21.69 -14.05
N PHE A 4 -16.35 20.45 -14.24
CA PHE A 4 -16.54 19.36 -13.28
C PHE A 4 -15.75 19.57 -11.99
N GLU A 5 -14.46 19.91 -12.09
CA GLU A 5 -13.63 20.18 -10.92
C GLU A 5 -14.16 21.36 -10.10
N LYS A 6 -14.65 22.41 -10.78
CA LYS A 6 -15.30 23.55 -10.12
C LYS A 6 -16.55 23.11 -9.35
N TYR A 7 -17.42 22.33 -9.99
CA TYR A 7 -18.63 21.81 -9.35
C TYR A 7 -18.31 21.02 -8.08
N LEU A 8 -17.28 20.15 -8.13
CA LEU A 8 -16.87 19.38 -6.96
C LEU A 8 -16.43 20.32 -5.84
N LYS A 9 -15.52 21.27 -6.11
CA LYS A 9 -15.02 22.22 -5.11
C LYS A 9 -16.13 23.04 -4.46
N ASP A 10 -17.11 23.48 -5.25
CA ASP A 10 -18.22 24.30 -4.76
C ASP A 10 -19.20 23.52 -3.88
N LYS A 11 -19.33 22.20 -4.07
CA LYS A 11 -20.36 21.37 -3.41
C LYS A 11 -19.84 20.45 -2.31
N TYR A 12 -18.59 20.01 -2.40
CA TYR A 12 -18.06 18.91 -1.59
C TYR A 12 -16.75 19.25 -0.88
N ILE A 13 -16.45 20.54 -0.68
CA ILE A 13 -15.33 20.93 0.16
C ILE A 13 -15.47 20.29 1.56
N ASP A 14 -14.40 19.62 2.00
CA ASP A 14 -14.32 18.87 3.25
C ASP A 14 -15.44 17.84 3.49
N LYS A 15 -16.08 17.37 2.41
CA LYS A 15 -17.15 16.37 2.45
C LYS A 15 -16.80 15.17 1.58
N GLU A 16 -17.24 14.02 2.05
CA GLU A 16 -17.28 12.81 1.24
C GLU A 16 -18.42 12.92 0.21
N PHE A 17 -18.23 12.33 -0.95
CA PHE A 17 -19.24 12.24 -2.00
C PHE A 17 -19.18 10.89 -2.70
N THR A 18 -20.32 10.43 -3.21
CA THR A 18 -20.40 9.12 -3.86
C THR A 18 -20.46 9.22 -5.38
N PHE A 19 -20.06 8.14 -6.05
CA PHE A 19 -20.21 7.99 -7.49
C PHE A 19 -21.67 8.11 -7.90
N GLU A 20 -22.57 7.49 -7.13
CA GLU A 20 -24.00 7.46 -7.35
C GLU A 20 -24.60 8.87 -7.25
N GLU A 21 -24.24 9.64 -6.21
CA GLU A 21 -24.68 11.04 -6.06
C GLU A 21 -24.24 11.92 -7.23
N LEU A 22 -23.03 11.71 -7.75
CA LEU A 22 -22.54 12.46 -8.92
C LEU A 22 -23.24 12.02 -10.20
N LEU A 23 -23.53 10.73 -10.36
CA LEU A 23 -24.21 10.20 -11.53
C LEU A 23 -25.65 10.72 -11.64
N GLU A 24 -26.34 10.88 -10.50
CA GLU A 24 -27.69 11.46 -10.45
C GLU A 24 -27.71 12.97 -10.74
N LYS A 25 -26.71 13.70 -10.27
CA LYS A 25 -26.69 15.17 -10.33
C LYS A 25 -26.02 15.74 -11.58
N LEU A 26 -25.24 14.95 -12.30
CA LEU A 26 -24.44 15.42 -13.43
C LEU A 26 -24.85 14.74 -14.73
N PRO A 27 -24.84 15.45 -15.86
CA PRO A 27 -25.21 14.90 -17.17
C PRO A 27 -24.06 14.09 -17.79
N TYR A 28 -23.45 13.19 -17.04
CA TYR A 28 -22.40 12.29 -17.50
C TYR A 28 -22.90 10.85 -17.56
N SER A 29 -22.49 10.13 -18.60
CA SER A 29 -22.62 8.68 -18.59
C SER A 29 -21.73 8.09 -17.50
N LYS A 30 -22.08 6.89 -17.02
CA LYS A 30 -21.30 6.14 -16.02
C LYS A 30 -19.81 6.06 -16.40
N HIS A 31 -19.51 5.69 -17.65
CA HIS A 31 -18.14 5.60 -18.16
C HIS A 31 -17.40 6.95 -18.09
N LYS A 32 -18.03 8.03 -18.58
CA LYS A 32 -17.41 9.36 -18.62
C LYS A 32 -17.15 9.91 -17.21
N LEU A 33 -18.04 9.63 -16.26
CA LEU A 33 -17.84 10.00 -14.86
C LEU A 33 -16.66 9.23 -14.25
N TYR A 34 -16.53 7.93 -14.52
CA TYR A 34 -15.35 7.16 -14.10
C TYR A 34 -14.05 7.73 -14.65
N ASP A 35 -13.99 8.04 -15.95
CA ASP A 35 -12.79 8.61 -16.57
C ASP A 35 -12.38 9.91 -15.89
N LYS A 36 -13.35 10.81 -15.67
CA LYS A 36 -13.11 12.09 -14.98
C LYS A 36 -12.62 11.89 -13.55
N LEU A 37 -13.24 11.01 -12.77
CA LEU A 37 -12.79 10.75 -11.40
C LEU A 37 -11.39 10.13 -11.38
N ASN A 38 -11.08 9.21 -12.30
CA ASN A 38 -9.75 8.62 -12.42
C ASN A 38 -8.69 9.67 -12.80
N GLU A 39 -9.00 10.62 -13.67
CA GLU A 39 -8.11 11.73 -14.00
C GLU A 39 -7.83 12.62 -12.77
N LEU A 40 -8.86 12.95 -12.00
CA LEU A 40 -8.71 13.73 -10.77
C LEU A 40 -7.89 12.99 -9.70
N ILE A 41 -8.03 11.66 -9.59
CA ILE A 41 -7.19 10.84 -8.70
C ILE A 41 -5.73 10.88 -9.16
N LYS A 42 -5.48 10.65 -10.46
CA LYS A 42 -4.12 10.66 -11.04
C LYS A 42 -3.42 12.01 -10.85
N THR A 43 -4.17 13.10 -10.86
CA THR A 43 -3.66 14.46 -10.65
C THR A 43 -3.70 14.90 -9.17
N ASN A 44 -3.99 13.98 -8.25
CA ASN A 44 -4.06 14.21 -6.80
C ASN A 44 -5.02 15.33 -6.38
N LYS A 45 -6.10 15.52 -7.15
CA LYS A 45 -7.15 16.52 -6.89
C LYS A 45 -8.29 15.98 -6.03
N ILE A 46 -8.50 14.67 -6.06
CA ILE A 46 -9.43 13.95 -5.18
C ILE A 46 -8.76 12.67 -4.70
N VAL A 47 -9.26 12.13 -3.60
CA VAL A 47 -8.85 10.85 -3.04
C VAL A 47 -10.04 9.90 -3.07
N LYS A 48 -9.80 8.64 -3.46
CA LYS A 48 -10.78 7.57 -3.33
C LYS A 48 -10.58 6.82 -2.02
N ILE A 49 -11.43 7.10 -1.03
CA ILE A 49 -11.32 6.54 0.33
C ILE A 49 -12.03 5.20 0.48
N ALA A 50 -13.04 4.90 -0.35
CA ALA A 50 -13.71 3.61 -0.37
C ALA A 50 -14.24 3.28 -1.78
N GLU A 51 -14.84 2.12 -1.95
CA GLU A 51 -15.56 1.78 -3.18
C GLU A 51 -16.69 2.78 -3.42
N GLY A 52 -16.64 3.48 -4.55
CA GLY A 52 -17.61 4.51 -4.91
C GLY A 52 -17.55 5.80 -4.08
N VAL A 53 -16.67 5.93 -3.08
CA VAL A 53 -16.62 7.11 -2.19
C VAL A 53 -15.31 7.88 -2.33
N TYR A 54 -15.44 9.19 -2.43
CA TYR A 54 -14.36 10.12 -2.74
C TYR A 54 -14.39 11.35 -1.81
N THR A 55 -13.27 12.07 -1.73
CA THR A 55 -13.13 13.33 -1.00
C THR A 55 -12.22 14.29 -1.77
N LEU A 56 -12.41 15.59 -1.60
CA LEU A 56 -11.55 16.66 -2.16
C LEU A 56 -10.34 16.99 -1.29
N ARG A 57 -10.17 16.29 -0.16
CA ARG A 57 -9.01 16.45 0.70
C ARG A 57 -7.73 16.16 -0.09
N LYS A 58 -6.73 17.03 0.05
CA LYS A 58 -5.40 16.75 -0.49
C LYS A 58 -4.78 15.66 0.37
N SER A 59 -4.58 14.48 -0.19
CA SER A 59 -3.65 13.53 0.42
C SER A 59 -2.24 14.10 0.33
N GLU A 60 -1.47 13.93 1.40
CA GLU A 60 -0.03 14.11 1.28
C GLU A 60 0.53 13.02 0.37
N ILE A 61 1.34 13.42 -0.60
CA ILE A 61 1.93 12.48 -1.55
C ILE A 61 3.06 11.74 -0.84
N ILE A 62 2.76 10.53 -0.38
CA ILE A 62 3.77 9.59 0.12
C ILE A 62 4.44 8.95 -1.10
N LYS A 63 5.68 9.35 -1.36
CA LYS A 63 6.46 8.83 -2.50
C LYS A 63 7.16 7.55 -2.12
N THR A 64 7.04 6.53 -2.96
CA THR A 64 7.92 5.36 -2.91
C THR A 64 9.37 5.81 -3.04
N PRO A 65 10.30 5.25 -2.23
CA PRO A 65 11.73 5.47 -2.39
C PRO A 65 12.19 5.32 -3.86
N GLU A 66 13.08 6.21 -4.28
CA GLU A 66 13.53 6.29 -5.68
C GLU A 66 14.29 5.03 -6.11
N ASP A 67 15.07 4.46 -5.21
CA ASP A 67 15.82 3.22 -5.44
C ASP A 67 14.91 2.03 -5.73
N ILE A 68 13.78 1.93 -5.03
CA ILE A 68 12.73 0.93 -5.26
C ILE A 68 12.01 1.19 -6.58
N SER A 69 11.66 2.44 -6.87
CA SER A 69 10.99 2.82 -8.12
C SER A 69 11.85 2.46 -9.34
N ASN A 70 13.13 2.86 -9.30
CA ASN A 70 14.11 2.53 -10.33
C ASN A 70 14.34 1.02 -10.49
N LEU A 71 14.36 0.27 -9.38
CA LEU A 71 14.48 -1.19 -9.44
C LEU A 71 13.24 -1.82 -10.08
N SER A 72 12.05 -1.36 -9.71
CA SER A 72 10.79 -1.82 -10.31
C SER A 72 10.74 -1.59 -11.83
N ASP A 73 11.17 -0.43 -12.30
CA ASP A 73 11.21 -0.12 -13.74
C ASP A 73 12.21 -0.99 -14.51
N LYS A 74 13.39 -1.25 -13.93
CA LYS A 74 14.38 -2.17 -14.51
C LYS A 74 13.87 -3.61 -14.55
N LEU A 75 13.14 -4.07 -13.53
CA LEU A 75 12.57 -5.41 -13.53
C LEU A 75 11.49 -5.55 -14.61
N LYS A 76 10.54 -4.62 -14.72
CA LYS A 76 9.47 -4.68 -15.75
C LYS A 76 9.97 -4.83 -17.17
N THR A 77 11.11 -4.20 -17.48
CA THR A 77 11.69 -4.23 -18.83
C THR A 77 12.45 -5.52 -19.12
N ARG A 78 12.74 -6.34 -18.10
CA ARG A 78 13.63 -7.52 -18.21
C ARG A 78 12.96 -8.84 -17.82
N ILE A 79 11.88 -8.81 -17.05
CA ILE A 79 11.15 -10.01 -16.65
C ILE A 79 9.64 -9.84 -16.85
N THR A 80 9.02 -10.85 -17.46
CA THR A 80 7.58 -10.87 -17.78
C THR A 80 6.73 -11.44 -16.64
N ARG A 81 7.36 -12.11 -15.66
CA ARG A 81 6.71 -12.71 -14.49
C ARG A 81 6.14 -11.65 -13.55
N LYS A 82 5.07 -12.00 -12.84
CA LYS A 82 4.41 -11.06 -11.92
C LYS A 82 5.28 -10.83 -10.69
N PHE A 83 5.43 -9.56 -10.31
CA PHE A 83 6.02 -9.18 -9.04
C PHE A 83 5.36 -7.96 -8.42
N LYS A 84 5.65 -7.70 -7.15
CA LYS A 84 5.17 -6.55 -6.39
C LYS A 84 6.14 -6.21 -5.25
N PHE A 85 6.74 -5.02 -5.29
CA PHE A 85 7.39 -4.41 -4.13
C PHE A 85 6.32 -4.00 -3.11
N THR A 86 6.54 -4.32 -1.84
CA THR A 86 5.53 -4.17 -0.79
C THR A 86 6.16 -3.95 0.58
N GLY A 87 5.33 -3.78 1.62
CA GLY A 87 5.76 -3.49 2.98
C GLY A 87 6.67 -2.26 3.05
N LEU A 88 7.82 -2.39 3.72
CA LEU A 88 8.76 -1.28 3.92
C LEU A 88 9.36 -0.73 2.62
N CYS A 89 9.31 -1.46 1.49
CA CYS A 89 9.70 -0.87 0.20
C CYS A 89 8.87 0.37 -0.16
N VAL A 90 7.65 0.48 0.36
CA VAL A 90 6.73 1.58 0.09
C VAL A 90 6.46 2.41 1.35
N LEU A 91 6.45 1.75 2.52
CA LEU A 91 6.05 2.35 3.79
C LEU A 91 7.22 2.96 4.58
N LEU A 92 8.47 2.82 4.14
CA LEU A 92 9.62 3.39 4.84
C LEU A 92 9.46 4.88 5.22
N PRO A 93 8.89 5.76 4.37
CA PRO A 93 8.68 7.17 4.72
C PRO A 93 7.73 7.41 5.91
N LEU A 94 7.00 6.39 6.36
CA LEU A 94 6.02 6.46 7.45
C LEU A 94 6.52 5.80 8.74
N VAL A 95 7.75 5.27 8.74
CA VAL A 95 8.33 4.65 9.92
C VAL A 95 8.88 5.75 10.83
N HIS A 96 8.31 5.87 12.04
CA HIS A 96 8.70 6.91 13.00
C HIS A 96 10.04 6.62 13.69
N HIS A 97 10.26 5.37 14.10
CA HIS A 97 11.49 4.95 14.75
C HIS A 97 12.44 4.42 13.68
N THR A 98 13.59 5.08 13.47
CA THR A 98 14.58 4.62 12.49
C THR A 98 14.98 3.18 12.84
N PRO A 99 14.61 2.18 12.01
CA PRO A 99 14.96 0.81 12.33
C PRO A 99 16.46 0.64 12.11
N TYR A 100 17.14 -0.04 13.03
CA TYR A 100 18.56 -0.38 12.87
C TYR A 100 18.82 -1.19 11.58
N SER A 101 17.82 -1.93 11.13
CA SER A 101 17.83 -2.72 9.90
C SER A 101 16.51 -2.64 9.15
N ILE A 102 16.57 -2.48 7.83
CA ILE A 102 15.42 -2.43 6.94
C ILE A 102 15.32 -3.74 6.17
N THR A 103 14.20 -4.43 6.32
CA THR A 103 13.86 -5.60 5.51
C THR A 103 12.90 -5.19 4.40
N TYR A 104 13.45 -4.99 3.21
CA TYR A 104 12.66 -4.82 1.99
C TYR A 104 12.01 -6.14 1.57
N LEU A 105 10.86 -6.03 0.93
CA LEU A 105 10.01 -7.16 0.58
C LEU A 105 9.51 -7.03 -0.85
N ILE A 106 9.81 -8.07 -1.64
CA ILE A 106 9.23 -8.27 -2.96
C ILE A 106 8.49 -9.60 -2.97
N TYR A 107 7.24 -9.56 -3.44
CA TYR A 107 6.51 -10.75 -3.81
C TYR A 107 6.69 -11.02 -5.29
N VAL A 108 6.97 -12.28 -5.63
CA VAL A 108 7.20 -12.73 -7.00
C VAL A 108 6.35 -13.97 -7.28
N GLU A 109 6.04 -14.21 -8.55
CA GLU A 109 5.24 -15.35 -8.98
C GLU A 109 5.89 -16.66 -8.50
N LYS A 110 5.08 -17.62 -8.04
CA LYS A 110 5.62 -18.93 -7.62
C LYS A 110 6.41 -19.59 -8.75
N GLY A 111 7.57 -20.14 -8.40
CA GLY A 111 8.50 -20.75 -9.35
C GLY A 111 9.40 -19.76 -10.08
N SER A 112 9.33 -18.45 -9.79
CA SER A 112 10.20 -17.42 -10.38
C SER A 112 11.21 -16.84 -9.39
N GLY A 113 11.26 -17.35 -8.15
CA GLY A 113 12.11 -16.82 -7.09
C GLY A 113 13.58 -16.64 -7.47
N GLU A 114 14.18 -17.67 -8.07
CA GLU A 114 15.59 -17.64 -8.47
C GLU A 114 15.84 -16.68 -9.65
N ASP A 115 14.95 -16.65 -10.65
CA ASP A 115 15.04 -15.70 -11.78
C ASP A 115 15.10 -14.25 -11.27
N PHE A 116 14.23 -13.90 -10.31
CA PHE A 116 14.24 -12.58 -9.69
C PHE A 116 15.49 -12.35 -8.86
N LYS A 117 15.95 -13.34 -8.10
CA LYS A 117 17.16 -13.21 -7.28
C LYS A 117 18.38 -12.94 -8.15
N GLU A 118 18.59 -13.71 -9.21
CA GLU A 118 19.69 -13.53 -10.15
C GLU A 118 19.65 -12.14 -10.80
N LEU A 119 18.49 -11.78 -11.37
CA LEU A 119 18.33 -10.51 -12.04
C LEU A 119 18.53 -9.31 -11.10
N ILE A 120 18.01 -9.37 -9.87
CA ILE A 120 18.20 -8.29 -8.90
C ILE A 120 19.66 -8.23 -8.45
N SER A 121 20.35 -9.36 -8.30
CA SER A 121 21.77 -9.40 -7.96
C SER A 121 22.63 -8.71 -9.02
N ILE A 122 22.28 -8.86 -10.30
CA ILE A 122 22.94 -8.14 -11.40
C ILE A 122 22.66 -6.62 -11.33
N ILE A 123 21.42 -6.23 -11.00
CA ILE A 123 21.03 -4.81 -10.94
C ILE A 123 21.55 -4.11 -9.67
N LYS A 124 21.69 -4.85 -8.56
CA LYS A 124 22.05 -4.38 -7.22
C LYS A 124 23.06 -5.34 -6.55
N PRO A 125 24.32 -5.41 -7.03
CA PRO A 125 25.31 -6.41 -6.58
C PRO A 125 25.69 -6.31 -5.10
N ASN A 126 25.49 -5.14 -4.48
CA ASN A 126 25.88 -4.89 -3.08
C ASN A 126 24.72 -5.04 -2.07
N MET A 127 23.53 -5.42 -2.54
CA MET A 127 22.35 -5.62 -1.71
C MET A 127 22.21 -7.10 -1.36
N PRO A 128 22.22 -7.48 -0.08
CA PRO A 128 21.90 -8.85 0.31
C PRO A 128 20.47 -9.21 -0.13
N ILE A 129 20.32 -10.34 -0.81
CA ILE A 129 19.04 -10.81 -1.34
C ILE A 129 18.80 -12.25 -0.86
N LEU A 130 17.68 -12.48 -0.20
CA LEU A 130 17.30 -13.79 0.31
C LEU A 130 15.99 -14.27 -0.32
N LEU A 131 15.96 -15.51 -0.80
CA LEU A 131 14.77 -16.15 -1.34
C LEU A 131 14.07 -16.98 -0.25
N ASN A 132 12.80 -16.67 0.00
CA ASN A 132 11.95 -17.31 0.98
C ASN A 132 12.59 -17.52 2.38
N PRO A 133 13.35 -16.56 2.95
CA PRO A 133 14.11 -16.79 4.17
C PRO A 133 13.24 -16.97 5.43
N LYS A 134 13.69 -17.73 6.40
CA LYS A 134 13.16 -17.68 7.77
C LYS A 134 13.69 -16.42 8.48
N ILE A 135 12.99 -15.98 9.52
CA ILE A 135 13.40 -14.80 10.30
C ILE A 135 14.83 -14.93 10.85
N ASN A 136 15.23 -16.13 11.30
CA ASN A 136 16.57 -16.39 11.81
C ASN A 136 17.67 -16.21 10.74
N GLU A 137 17.36 -16.52 9.47
CA GLU A 137 18.30 -16.32 8.36
C GLU A 137 18.44 -14.83 8.05
N ILE A 138 17.36 -14.07 8.13
CA ILE A 138 17.41 -12.60 7.99
C ILE A 138 18.27 -12.00 9.10
N LEU A 139 18.02 -12.37 10.35
CA LEU A 139 18.78 -11.88 11.51
C LEU A 139 20.27 -12.24 11.43
N LEU A 140 20.59 -13.46 11.01
CA LEU A 140 21.97 -13.91 10.82
C LEU A 140 22.69 -12.99 9.82
N ILE A 141 22.10 -12.78 8.64
CA ILE A 141 22.71 -11.94 7.60
C ILE A 141 22.84 -10.48 8.05
N LEU A 142 21.84 -9.93 8.74
CA LEU A 142 21.91 -8.57 9.29
C LEU A 142 23.07 -8.42 10.29
N ASN A 143 23.30 -9.43 11.14
CA ASN A 143 24.40 -9.43 12.11
C ASN A 143 25.78 -9.63 11.46
N GLU A 144 25.89 -10.49 10.44
CA GLU A 144 27.18 -10.83 9.83
C GLU A 144 27.68 -9.78 8.83
N THR A 145 26.78 -9.16 8.07
CA THR A 145 27.17 -8.33 6.92
C THR A 145 27.39 -6.86 7.27
N ASN A 146 27.08 -6.43 8.49
CA ASN A 146 26.97 -5.01 8.87
C ASN A 146 26.13 -4.19 7.86
N LYS A 147 25.20 -4.85 7.14
CA LYS A 147 24.31 -4.20 6.18
C LYS A 147 23.01 -3.84 6.88
N ASN A 148 22.60 -2.59 6.70
CA ASN A 148 21.36 -2.09 7.30
C ASN A 148 20.14 -2.30 6.39
N VAL A 149 20.31 -2.88 5.19
CA VAL A 149 19.23 -3.13 4.24
C VAL A 149 19.39 -4.51 3.63
N ILE A 150 18.31 -5.30 3.67
CA ILE A 150 18.21 -6.62 3.03
C ILE A 150 16.94 -6.69 2.21
N LEU A 151 17.01 -7.31 1.03
CA LEU A 151 15.82 -7.59 0.22
C LEU A 151 15.41 -9.06 0.38
N THR A 152 14.17 -9.27 0.77
CA THR A 152 13.57 -10.60 0.85
C THR A 152 12.63 -10.81 -0.33
N ILE A 153 12.81 -11.91 -1.03
CA ILE A 153 11.93 -12.37 -2.10
C ILE A 153 11.00 -13.43 -1.49
N ARG A 154 9.68 -13.25 -1.59
CA ARG A 154 8.72 -14.32 -1.29
C ARG A 154 7.96 -14.73 -2.54
N GLU A 155 7.87 -16.02 -2.74
CA GLU A 155 7.01 -16.57 -3.78
C GLU A 155 5.54 -16.54 -3.34
N ASN A 156 4.69 -15.96 -4.18
CA ASN A 156 3.30 -15.70 -3.88
C ASN A 156 2.45 -15.83 -5.15
N ASN A 157 1.14 -16.06 -4.97
CA ASN A 157 0.16 -16.09 -6.06
C ASN A 157 -0.68 -14.80 -6.11
N TYR A 158 -0.57 -13.94 -5.10
CA TYR A 158 -1.47 -12.82 -4.93
C TYR A 158 -0.81 -11.46 -5.26
N PHE A 159 -1.15 -10.91 -6.42
CA PHE A 159 -0.57 -9.68 -6.96
C PHE A 159 -1.58 -8.54 -7.14
N TYR A 160 -2.74 -8.62 -6.50
CA TYR A 160 -3.72 -7.53 -6.52
C TYR A 160 -3.19 -6.28 -5.79
N GLY A 161 -3.79 -5.12 -6.06
CA GLY A 161 -3.56 -3.90 -5.31
C GLY A 161 -2.16 -3.31 -5.52
N LYS A 162 -1.72 -3.24 -6.77
CA LYS A 162 -0.46 -2.64 -7.18
C LYS A 162 -0.64 -1.79 -8.43
N GLU A 163 0.31 -0.90 -8.63
CA GLU A 163 0.51 -0.18 -9.89
C GLU A 163 2.00 -0.27 -10.22
N TYR A 164 2.35 -0.51 -11.49
CA TYR A 164 3.76 -0.50 -11.90
C TYR A 164 4.68 -1.33 -10.98
N GLY A 165 4.28 -2.56 -10.64
CA GLY A 165 5.10 -3.45 -9.80
C GLY A 165 5.28 -3.00 -8.35
N ILE A 166 4.56 -1.98 -7.89
CA ILE A 166 4.64 -1.40 -6.54
C ILE A 166 3.25 -1.45 -5.91
N SER A 167 3.17 -1.89 -4.66
CA SER A 167 1.90 -1.94 -3.92
C SER A 167 1.32 -0.56 -3.68
N TYR A 168 -0.01 -0.45 -3.67
CA TYR A 168 -0.66 0.68 -3.01
C TYR A 168 -0.35 0.66 -1.51
N LEU A 169 -0.38 1.82 -0.84
CA LEU A 169 0.00 1.95 0.56
C LEU A 169 -0.81 1.05 1.50
N ASP A 170 -2.13 0.98 1.31
CA ASP A 170 -3.02 0.12 2.09
C ASP A 170 -2.72 -1.37 1.92
N THR A 171 -2.36 -1.81 0.71
CA THR A 171 -2.01 -3.22 0.47
C THR A 171 -0.59 -3.54 0.94
N ALA A 172 0.33 -2.57 0.84
CA ALA A 172 1.66 -2.65 1.43
C ALA A 172 1.58 -2.81 2.95
N PHE A 173 0.65 -2.11 3.58
CA PHE A 173 0.45 -2.18 5.02
C PHE A 173 -0.03 -3.57 5.46
N VAL A 174 -1.03 -4.13 4.77
CA VAL A 174 -1.51 -5.50 5.07
C VAL A 174 -0.41 -6.53 4.86
N ASP A 175 0.41 -6.39 3.81
CA ASP A 175 1.54 -7.28 3.57
C ASP A 175 2.60 -7.17 4.67
N LEU A 176 2.94 -5.95 5.10
CA LEU A 176 3.86 -5.72 6.20
C LEU A 176 3.32 -6.36 7.48
N TYR A 177 2.08 -6.04 7.83
CA TYR A 177 1.42 -6.59 9.01
C TYR A 177 1.40 -8.13 8.96
N PHE A 178 1.11 -8.74 7.81
CA PHE A 178 1.13 -10.19 7.63
C PHE A 178 2.50 -10.81 7.89
N GLU A 179 3.56 -10.25 7.31
CA GLU A 179 4.92 -10.78 7.49
C GLU A 179 5.42 -10.61 8.92
N VAL A 180 5.05 -9.51 9.59
CA VAL A 180 5.47 -9.24 10.97
C VAL A 180 4.66 -10.06 11.98
N SER A 181 3.33 -10.14 11.84
CA SER A 181 2.47 -10.91 12.74
C SER A 181 2.72 -12.41 12.69
N ARG A 182 3.27 -12.92 11.58
CA ARG A 182 3.65 -14.33 11.38
C ARG A 182 5.14 -14.57 11.54
N ASP A 183 5.86 -13.63 12.16
CA ASP A 183 7.28 -13.71 12.50
C ASP A 183 8.17 -14.12 11.31
N LYS A 184 7.87 -13.55 10.13
CA LYS A 184 8.62 -13.79 8.89
C LYS A 184 9.70 -12.76 8.61
N ILE A 185 9.57 -11.56 9.18
CA ILE A 185 10.57 -10.49 9.10
C ILE A 185 10.76 -9.86 10.48
N PRO A 186 11.98 -9.41 10.81
CA PRO A 186 12.24 -8.70 12.05
C PRO A 186 11.76 -7.25 11.94
N PHE A 187 10.63 -6.94 12.56
CA PHE A 187 10.09 -5.58 12.63
C PHE A 187 9.28 -5.39 13.92
N MET A 188 9.27 -4.17 14.45
CA MET A 188 8.60 -3.86 15.70
C MET A 188 7.07 -3.82 15.51
N LYS A 189 6.35 -4.73 16.16
CA LYS A 189 4.88 -4.83 16.05
C LYS A 189 4.17 -3.53 16.44
N SER A 190 4.69 -2.77 17.41
CA SER A 190 4.09 -1.50 17.83
C SER A 190 4.18 -0.39 16.78
N ASP A 191 5.16 -0.42 15.87
CA ASP A 191 5.26 0.56 14.79
C ASP A 191 4.17 0.37 13.72
N LEU A 192 3.57 -0.83 13.63
CA LEU A 192 2.49 -1.09 12.65
C LEU A 192 1.28 -0.18 12.90
N LYS A 193 0.93 0.05 14.17
CA LYS A 193 -0.20 0.92 14.53
C LYS A 193 0.08 2.38 14.17
N GLU A 194 1.31 2.85 14.39
CA GLU A 194 1.71 4.21 14.02
C GLU A 194 1.74 4.39 12.49
N ILE A 195 2.25 3.41 11.72
CA ILE A 195 2.19 3.47 10.25
C ILE A 195 0.74 3.59 9.76
N LEU A 196 -0.18 2.77 10.29
CA LEU A 196 -1.59 2.84 9.88
C LEU A 196 -2.22 4.17 10.26
N LYS A 197 -1.93 4.67 11.47
CA LYS A 197 -2.38 5.99 11.93
C LYS A 197 -1.91 7.10 10.98
N GLU A 198 -0.64 7.12 10.58
CA GLU A 198 -0.13 8.10 9.62
C GLU A 198 -0.80 7.98 8.25
N LEU A 199 -1.04 6.77 7.76
CA LEU A 199 -1.76 6.57 6.51
C LEU A 199 -3.18 7.16 6.57
N ILE A 200 -3.87 7.03 7.71
CA ILE A 200 -5.21 7.60 7.92
C ILE A 200 -5.13 9.13 7.96
N LEU A 201 -4.22 9.68 8.77
CA LEU A 201 -4.05 11.13 8.93
C LEU A 201 -3.68 11.83 7.62
N LYS A 202 -2.97 11.14 6.71
CA LYS A 202 -2.58 11.65 5.39
C LYS A 202 -3.60 11.34 4.29
N ASP A 203 -4.82 10.90 4.63
CA ASP A 203 -5.88 10.48 3.70
C ASP A 203 -5.37 9.51 2.61
N SER A 204 -4.46 8.61 2.99
CA SER A 204 -3.76 7.72 2.06
C SER A 204 -4.29 6.28 2.07
N VAL A 205 -5.43 6.06 2.73
CA VAL A 205 -6.09 4.75 2.86
C VAL A 205 -7.31 4.67 1.95
N ASN A 206 -7.37 3.61 1.15
CA ASN A 206 -8.61 3.13 0.57
C ASN A 206 -9.15 1.97 1.42
N TYR A 207 -10.16 2.21 2.26
CA TYR A 207 -10.66 1.26 3.24
C TYR A 207 -11.27 0.00 2.62
N SER A 208 -11.96 0.13 1.48
CA SER A 208 -12.49 -1.04 0.77
C SER A 208 -11.37 -1.94 0.23
N ARG A 209 -10.33 -1.34 -0.34
CA ARG A 209 -9.16 -2.09 -0.83
C ARG A 209 -8.37 -2.70 0.32
N LEU A 210 -8.15 -1.95 1.41
CA LEU A 210 -7.52 -2.41 2.65
C LEU A 210 -8.21 -3.67 3.18
N MET A 211 -9.52 -3.60 3.43
CA MET A 211 -10.27 -4.70 4.04
C MET A 211 -10.41 -5.90 3.11
N ARG A 212 -10.57 -5.67 1.80
CA ARG A 212 -10.57 -6.75 0.81
C ARG A 212 -9.22 -7.48 0.79
N TYR A 213 -8.12 -6.73 0.81
CA TYR A 213 -6.79 -7.32 0.83
C TYR A 213 -6.50 -8.03 2.17
N ALA A 214 -6.98 -7.49 3.29
CA ALA A 214 -6.92 -8.14 4.60
C ALA A 214 -7.68 -9.47 4.63
N HIS A 215 -8.86 -9.55 4.00
CA HIS A 215 -9.63 -10.78 3.89
C HIS A 215 -8.86 -11.89 3.17
N GLU A 216 -8.25 -11.57 2.03
CA GLU A 216 -7.43 -12.49 1.23
C GLU A 216 -6.21 -13.00 2.02
N ARG A 217 -5.70 -12.18 2.94
CA ARG A 217 -4.60 -12.55 3.85
C ARG A 217 -5.06 -13.20 5.16
N LYS A 218 -6.37 -13.38 5.37
CA LYS A 218 -6.98 -13.87 6.61
C LYS A 218 -6.64 -13.00 7.83
N LEU A 219 -6.61 -11.68 7.62
CA LEU A 219 -6.30 -10.66 8.62
C LEU A 219 -7.46 -9.69 8.90
N THR A 220 -8.67 -10.01 8.42
CA THR A 220 -9.84 -9.12 8.51
C THR A 220 -10.09 -8.61 9.93
N HIS A 221 -10.15 -9.51 10.92
CA HIS A 221 -10.41 -9.14 12.31
C HIS A 221 -9.28 -8.29 12.88
N GLU A 222 -8.03 -8.71 12.65
CA GLU A 222 -6.84 -8.02 13.17
C GLU A 222 -6.74 -6.57 12.65
N ILE A 223 -6.99 -6.35 11.35
CA ILE A 223 -6.99 -5.01 10.75
C ILE A 223 -8.22 -4.20 11.23
N LYS A 224 -9.38 -4.83 11.36
CA LYS A 224 -10.60 -4.18 11.87
C LYS A 224 -10.42 -3.69 13.31
N ASP A 225 -9.86 -4.52 14.18
CA ASP A 225 -9.63 -4.19 15.59
C ASP A 225 -8.65 -3.02 15.70
N MET A 226 -7.57 -3.03 14.91
CA MET A 226 -6.62 -1.91 14.87
C MET A 226 -7.29 -0.60 14.43
N LEU A 227 -8.16 -0.63 13.43
CA LEU A 227 -8.91 0.55 12.98
C LEU A 227 -9.90 1.05 14.02
N LEU A 228 -10.59 0.15 14.74
CA LEU A 228 -11.50 0.50 15.83
C LEU A 228 -10.78 1.08 17.04
N GLU A 229 -9.54 0.67 17.31
CA GLU A 229 -8.72 1.29 18.33
C GLU A 229 -8.25 2.69 17.90
N LEU A 230 -7.84 2.83 16.64
CA LEU A 230 -7.40 4.12 16.10
C LEU A 230 -8.55 5.13 16.03
N SER A 231 -9.78 4.71 15.73
CA SER A 231 -10.94 5.62 15.70
C SER A 231 -11.30 6.23 17.06
N LYS A 232 -10.77 5.70 18.16
CA LYS A 232 -10.91 6.29 19.51
C LYS A 232 -9.96 7.47 19.73
N ILE A 233 -8.90 7.60 18.93
CA ILE A 233 -7.84 8.60 19.12
C ILE A 233 -7.66 9.56 17.94
N ILE A 234 -8.07 9.16 16.73
CA ILE A 234 -8.02 9.99 15.52
C ILE A 234 -9.34 9.94 14.77
N GLU A 235 -9.60 10.96 13.96
CA GLU A 235 -10.75 10.94 13.06
C GLU A 235 -10.53 9.93 11.93
N VAL A 236 -11.43 8.94 11.83
CA VAL A 236 -11.49 8.02 10.70
C VAL A 236 -12.66 8.44 9.80
N PRO A 237 -12.46 8.61 8.48
CA PRO A 237 -13.52 8.93 7.53
C PRO A 237 -14.75 8.02 7.68
N LYS A 238 -15.95 8.58 7.49
CA LYS A 238 -17.23 7.86 7.67
C LYS A 238 -17.30 6.66 6.73
N ALA A 239 -16.84 6.82 5.50
CA ALA A 239 -16.70 5.70 4.56
C ALA A 239 -15.87 4.54 5.12
N GLY A 240 -14.78 4.84 5.84
CA GLY A 240 -13.96 3.84 6.50
C GLY A 240 -14.73 3.08 7.58
N LEU A 241 -15.42 3.80 8.48
CA LEU A 241 -16.26 3.19 9.52
C LEU A 241 -17.39 2.33 8.94
N ASN A 242 -18.03 2.80 7.87
CA ASN A 242 -19.09 2.06 7.17
C ASN A 242 -18.59 0.75 6.57
N VAL A 243 -17.36 0.72 6.04
CA VAL A 243 -16.74 -0.52 5.55
C VAL A 243 -16.54 -1.53 6.69
N LEU A 244 -16.16 -1.07 7.88
CA LEU A 244 -15.95 -1.95 9.04
C LEU A 244 -17.25 -2.59 9.55
N GLN A 245 -18.37 -1.87 9.46
CA GLN A 245 -19.69 -2.35 9.88
C GLN A 245 -20.26 -3.41 8.94
N LYS A 246 -19.91 -3.38 7.64
CA LYS A 246 -20.39 -4.37 6.65
C LYS A 246 -19.67 -5.73 6.75
N ILE A 247 -18.63 -5.83 7.57
CA ILE A 247 -17.79 -7.03 7.72
C ILE A 247 -18.08 -7.67 9.08
N SER A 248 -19.36 -7.78 9.43
CA SER A 248 -19.88 -8.49 10.61
C SER A 248 -20.49 -9.82 10.20
#